data_AF-A0A316WHB2-F1
#
_entry.id   AF-A0A316WHB2-F1
#
_cell.length_a   1.000
_cell.length_b   1.000
_cell.length_c   1.000
_cell.angle_alpha   90.00
_cell.angle_beta   90.00
_cell.angle_gamma   90.00
#
_symmetry.space_group_name_H-M   'P 1'
#
loop_
_entity.id
_entity.type
_entity.pdbx_description
1 polymer ?
#
loop_
_entity_poly.entity_id
_entity_poly.type
_entity_poly.pdbx_seq_one_letter_code
_entity_poly.pdbx_strand_id
1 'polypeptide(L)'
;MRNWVDRLLAITKTALHLKFTTTYIIKKYILKQILTLFFSLLYIFSAAQDQEICNCEALKKARDSSRKTDSYHYKITRKQALTPPFKFISIQYLKRFSRSENIIDSLETKIASAASKVLSDSLLGNYKVRDSIKKIEFAKQYGDIPWPLIVKTGKFNNTIAILYQTDSFFNVKYYLRISMDNGETWKNYYTGMEKNNNYFFKSNSQFPLWKNSHHLQIEADIVRMTRPLTFPHGGPEYETLKNNALVVINIDEIIKDSDGDGLNDLEEKMELFTNPHSKDTDNDGVSDSEDNNPKYKTIDNDFTKALLAAIYGEYDLINNPDPLTIEFIVNLKTFKEDFASQRERYNSYSNNDKKSFLDRLQYDVIVTDDDNLRRADTLGKKIIFLTSKEFSKYVQQSFSNLYVPVYSKLFKCDDKKDTYILIHSGVSRGETYVITRVPEGWNIKVINHWIT
;
A
#
# COMPACT_ATOMS: atom_id res chain seq x y z
N MET A 1 21.33 -62.52 -27.26
CA MET A 1 19.86 -62.32 -27.11
C MET A 1 19.36 -62.21 -25.66
N ARG A 2 20.07 -62.68 -24.61
CA ARG A 2 19.63 -62.49 -23.20
C ARG A 2 19.73 -61.04 -22.66
N ASN A 3 20.71 -60.25 -23.10
CA ASN A 3 20.92 -58.88 -22.57
C ASN A 3 19.89 -57.81 -23.01
N TRP A 4 19.02 -58.10 -23.97
CA TRP A 4 18.01 -57.14 -24.45
C TRP A 4 16.64 -57.33 -23.78
N VAL A 5 16.28 -58.57 -23.42
CA VAL A 5 15.02 -58.89 -22.74
C VAL A 5 15.03 -58.36 -21.30
N ASP A 6 16.16 -58.46 -20.60
CA ASP A 6 16.31 -57.95 -19.23
C ASP A 6 16.27 -56.41 -19.15
N ARG A 7 16.74 -55.71 -20.19
CA ARG A 7 16.65 -54.23 -20.26
C ARG A 7 15.22 -53.75 -20.54
N LEU A 8 14.44 -54.47 -21.36
CA LEU A 8 13.03 -54.16 -21.63
C LEU A 8 12.12 -54.46 -20.42
N LEU A 9 12.41 -55.53 -19.67
CA LEU A 9 11.71 -55.85 -18.41
C LEU A 9 12.02 -54.85 -17.29
N ALA A 10 13.25 -54.31 -17.24
CA ALA A 10 13.60 -53.25 -16.31
C ALA A 10 12.84 -51.94 -16.61
N ILE A 11 12.84 -51.49 -17.87
CA ILE A 11 12.17 -50.24 -18.29
C ILE A 11 10.64 -50.31 -18.07
N THR A 12 10.02 -51.46 -18.33
CA THR A 12 8.57 -51.64 -18.11
C THR A 12 8.19 -51.69 -16.64
N LYS A 13 9.02 -52.26 -15.75
CA LYS A 13 8.82 -52.19 -14.29
C LYS A 13 8.98 -50.76 -13.74
N THR A 14 9.95 -49.98 -14.23
CA THR A 14 10.12 -48.59 -13.78
C THR A 14 8.95 -47.69 -14.24
N ALA A 15 8.47 -47.88 -15.47
CA ALA A 15 7.34 -47.12 -16.01
C ALA A 15 6.01 -47.42 -15.28
N LEU A 16 5.77 -48.68 -14.88
CA LEU A 16 4.59 -49.06 -14.10
C LEU A 16 4.65 -48.49 -12.67
N HIS A 17 5.84 -48.48 -12.05
CA HIS A 17 6.03 -47.95 -10.70
C HIS A 17 5.91 -46.42 -10.63
N LEU A 18 6.34 -45.70 -11.68
CA LEU A 18 6.13 -44.25 -11.85
C LEU A 18 4.65 -43.91 -12.08
N LYS A 19 3.89 -44.68 -12.88
CA LYS A 19 2.45 -44.42 -13.08
C LYS A 19 1.64 -44.60 -11.77
N PHE A 20 1.94 -45.61 -10.96
CA PHE A 20 1.22 -45.83 -9.69
C PHE A 20 1.57 -44.80 -8.61
N THR A 21 2.84 -44.39 -8.49
CA THR A 21 3.26 -43.37 -7.51
C THR A 21 2.75 -41.98 -7.88
N THR A 22 2.76 -41.61 -9.16
CA THR A 22 2.27 -40.28 -9.60
C THR A 22 0.76 -40.15 -9.39
N THR A 23 -0.01 -41.20 -9.67
CA THR A 23 -1.48 -41.19 -9.49
C THR A 23 -1.88 -41.18 -8.00
N TYR A 24 -1.10 -41.83 -7.12
CA TYR A 24 -1.32 -41.82 -5.67
C TYR A 24 -0.95 -40.46 -5.03
N ILE A 25 0.14 -39.83 -5.48
CA ILE A 25 0.56 -38.50 -5.04
C ILE A 25 -0.46 -37.44 -5.48
N ILE A 26 -0.95 -37.49 -6.72
CA ILE A 26 -1.97 -36.57 -7.23
C ILE A 26 -3.29 -36.71 -6.47
N LYS A 27 -3.76 -37.94 -6.20
CA LYS A 27 -4.97 -38.16 -5.37
C LYS A 27 -4.80 -37.65 -3.94
N LYS A 28 -3.63 -37.83 -3.32
CA LYS A 28 -3.35 -37.34 -1.96
C LYS A 28 -3.23 -35.81 -1.92
N TYR A 29 -2.70 -35.19 -2.98
CA TYR A 29 -2.59 -33.73 -3.11
C TYR A 29 -3.96 -33.07 -3.35
N ILE A 30 -4.79 -33.65 -4.21
CA ILE A 30 -6.17 -33.21 -4.45
C ILE A 30 -7.04 -33.41 -3.21
N LEU A 31 -6.95 -34.56 -2.52
CA LEU A 31 -7.69 -34.81 -1.29
C LEU A 31 -7.26 -33.86 -0.16
N LYS A 32 -5.96 -33.53 -0.08
CA LYS A 32 -5.45 -32.52 0.87
C LYS A 32 -5.96 -31.12 0.51
N GLN A 33 -5.93 -30.71 -0.77
CA GLN A 33 -6.52 -29.42 -1.18
C GLN A 33 -8.02 -29.36 -0.91
N ILE A 34 -8.79 -30.42 -1.17
CA ILE A 34 -10.24 -30.47 -0.89
C ILE A 34 -10.50 -30.41 0.62
N LEU A 35 -9.73 -31.13 1.47
CA LEU A 35 -9.85 -31.01 2.93
C LEU A 35 -9.44 -29.63 3.44
N THR A 36 -8.41 -29.01 2.84
CA THR A 36 -7.96 -27.65 3.22
C THR A 36 -9.00 -26.60 2.80
N LEU A 37 -9.65 -26.77 1.63
CA LEU A 37 -10.79 -25.98 1.18
C LEU A 37 -12.02 -26.18 2.06
N PHE A 38 -12.27 -27.39 2.54
CA PHE A 38 -13.41 -27.68 3.42
C PHE A 38 -13.19 -27.13 4.84
N PHE A 39 -11.98 -27.23 5.39
CA PHE A 39 -11.62 -26.61 6.67
C PHE A 39 -11.54 -25.08 6.58
N SER A 40 -11.11 -24.51 5.45
CA SER A 40 -11.18 -23.05 5.24
C SER A 40 -12.61 -22.57 5.02
N LEU A 41 -13.48 -23.31 4.32
CA LEU A 41 -14.92 -22.97 4.26
C LEU A 41 -15.59 -23.04 5.64
N LEU A 42 -15.23 -24.02 6.48
CA LEU A 42 -15.74 -24.12 7.86
C LEU A 42 -15.17 -23.04 8.79
N TYR A 43 -13.99 -22.48 8.49
CA TYR A 43 -13.41 -21.34 9.20
C TYR A 43 -14.02 -20.00 8.73
N ILE A 44 -14.38 -19.89 7.45
CA ILE A 44 -15.03 -18.69 6.89
C ILE A 44 -16.48 -18.54 7.40
N PHE A 45 -17.13 -19.64 7.80
CA PHE A 45 -18.52 -19.61 8.28
C PHE A 45 -18.69 -19.48 9.80
N SER A 46 -17.62 -19.48 10.61
CA SER A 46 -17.72 -19.54 12.08
C SER A 46 -17.42 -18.24 12.84
N ALA A 47 -17.18 -17.10 12.17
CA ALA A 47 -16.83 -15.84 12.84
C ALA A 47 -17.70 -14.63 12.44
N ALA A 48 -19.02 -14.82 12.33
CA ALA A 48 -19.95 -13.71 12.23
C ALA A 48 -21.25 -14.02 12.97
N GLN A 49 -21.15 -14.43 14.24
CA GLN A 49 -22.27 -14.25 15.15
C GLN A 49 -22.26 -12.77 15.53
N ASP A 50 -23.15 -11.97 14.92
CA ASP A 50 -23.45 -10.61 15.41
C ASP A 50 -23.95 -10.78 16.85
N GLN A 51 -23.06 -10.68 17.83
CA GLN A 51 -23.45 -10.55 19.22
C GLN A 51 -24.09 -9.17 19.34
N GLU A 52 -25.42 -9.09 19.39
CA GLU A 52 -26.14 -7.82 19.55
C GLU A 52 -25.79 -7.23 20.92
N ILE A 53 -24.78 -6.37 20.95
CA ILE A 53 -24.32 -5.72 22.18
C ILE A 53 -25.18 -4.52 22.52
N CYS A 54 -25.70 -3.81 21.53
CA CYS A 54 -26.62 -2.70 21.70
C CYS A 54 -27.42 -2.48 20.41
N ASN A 55 -28.58 -1.84 20.51
CA ASN A 55 -29.32 -1.40 19.33
C ASN A 55 -28.65 -0.14 18.73
N CYS A 56 -28.46 -0.13 17.41
CA CYS A 56 -27.90 1.02 16.69
C CYS A 56 -28.49 1.13 15.29
N GLU A 57 -29.55 1.91 15.14
CA GLU A 57 -30.24 2.12 13.86
C GLU A 57 -29.34 2.84 12.83
N ALA A 58 -28.52 3.78 13.30
CA ALA A 58 -27.58 4.53 12.46
C ALA A 58 -26.54 3.60 11.79
N LEU A 59 -26.03 2.61 12.52
CA LEU A 59 -25.11 1.62 11.98
C LEU A 59 -25.80 0.70 10.99
N LYS A 60 -27.02 0.24 11.29
CA LYS A 60 -27.84 -0.59 10.37
C LYS A 60 -28.02 0.12 9.02
N LYS A 61 -28.44 1.39 9.04
CA LYS A 61 -28.57 2.24 7.83
C LYS A 61 -27.25 2.38 7.06
N ALA A 62 -26.14 2.56 7.76
CA ALA A 62 -24.82 2.70 7.13
C ALA A 62 -24.39 1.40 6.42
N ARG A 63 -24.57 0.23 7.06
CA ARG A 63 -24.28 -1.08 6.47
C ARG A 63 -25.11 -1.33 5.20
N ASP A 64 -26.39 -0.98 5.22
CA ASP A 64 -27.29 -1.14 4.08
C ASP A 64 -26.92 -0.23 2.90
N SER A 65 -26.39 0.96 3.18
CA SER A 65 -25.86 1.86 2.15
C SER A 65 -24.57 1.29 1.54
N SER A 66 -23.63 0.81 2.37
CA SER A 66 -22.33 0.28 1.91
C SER A 66 -22.49 -0.88 0.92
N ARG A 67 -23.37 -1.84 1.23
CA ARG A 67 -23.66 -3.02 0.39
C ARG A 67 -24.13 -2.67 -1.03
N LYS A 68 -24.64 -1.45 -1.25
CA LYS A 68 -25.05 -0.96 -2.58
C LYS A 68 -23.91 -0.27 -3.35
N THR A 69 -22.85 0.15 -2.66
CA THR A 69 -21.72 0.93 -3.21
C THR A 69 -20.44 0.12 -3.43
N ASP A 70 -20.32 -1.09 -2.88
CA ASP A 70 -19.09 -1.91 -2.94
C ASP A 70 -18.68 -2.37 -4.35
N SER A 71 -19.46 -2.04 -5.39
CA SER A 71 -19.06 -2.25 -6.77
C SER A 71 -18.20 -1.08 -7.29
N TYR A 72 -16.97 -0.91 -6.77
CA TYR A 72 -16.00 -0.03 -7.41
C TYR A 72 -15.72 -0.55 -8.84
N HIS A 73 -16.31 0.08 -9.86
CA HIS A 73 -16.16 -0.31 -11.25
C HIS A 73 -14.77 0.05 -11.77
N TYR A 74 -13.82 -0.85 -11.55
CA TYR A 74 -12.41 -0.61 -11.84
C TYR A 74 -11.98 -0.80 -13.31
N LYS A 75 -12.90 -0.94 -14.25
CA LYS A 75 -12.49 -1.21 -15.63
C LYS A 75 -12.10 0.09 -16.34
N ILE A 76 -10.83 0.50 -16.22
CA ILE A 76 -10.22 1.46 -17.14
C ILE A 76 -10.36 0.89 -18.55
N THR A 77 -11.08 1.61 -19.40
CA THR A 77 -11.28 1.20 -20.79
C THR A 77 -9.99 1.32 -21.59
N ARG A 78 -9.84 0.56 -22.68
CA ARG A 78 -8.70 0.72 -23.60
C ARG A 78 -8.53 2.16 -24.08
N LYS A 79 -9.64 2.86 -24.33
CA LYS A 79 -9.65 4.27 -24.75
C LYS A 79 -9.08 5.19 -23.67
N GLN A 80 -9.49 5.01 -22.41
CA GLN A 80 -8.96 5.78 -21.28
C GLN A 80 -7.46 5.53 -21.09
N ALA A 81 -7.01 4.27 -21.15
CA ALA A 81 -5.60 3.94 -20.98
C ALA A 81 -4.70 4.51 -22.10
N LEU A 82 -5.22 4.61 -23.34
CA LEU A 82 -4.52 5.24 -24.47
C LEU A 82 -4.53 6.78 -24.41
N THR A 83 -5.32 7.38 -23.54
CA THR A 83 -5.38 8.83 -23.36
C THR A 83 -4.37 9.23 -22.28
N PRO A 84 -3.52 10.25 -22.49
CA PRO A 84 -2.63 10.73 -21.45
C PRO A 84 -3.41 11.14 -20.18
N PRO A 85 -2.99 10.69 -18.98
CA PRO A 85 -3.69 11.01 -17.73
C PRO A 85 -3.55 12.49 -17.35
N PHE A 86 -2.53 13.18 -17.88
CA PHE A 86 -2.27 14.59 -17.60
C PHE A 86 -2.07 15.39 -18.89
N LYS A 87 -2.51 16.66 -18.89
CA LYS A 87 -2.35 17.58 -20.04
C LYS A 87 -0.90 17.92 -20.35
N PHE A 88 -0.01 17.84 -19.36
CA PHE A 88 1.42 18.07 -19.51
C PHE A 88 2.18 16.86 -20.08
N ILE A 89 1.47 15.78 -20.40
CA ILE A 89 2.02 14.58 -21.03
C ILE A 89 1.54 14.51 -22.48
N SER A 90 2.48 14.26 -23.39
CA SER A 90 2.20 13.94 -24.78
C SER A 90 2.89 12.64 -25.18
N ILE A 91 2.30 11.94 -26.16
CA ILE A 91 2.79 10.63 -26.62
C ILE A 91 3.18 10.74 -28.09
N GLN A 92 4.35 10.21 -28.42
CA GLN A 92 4.79 9.98 -29.80
C GLN A 92 4.98 8.49 -30.02
N TYR A 93 4.52 7.94 -31.14
CA TYR A 93 4.70 6.51 -31.44
C TYR A 93 5.92 6.30 -32.34
N LEU A 94 6.84 5.49 -31.86
CA LEU A 94 8.13 5.24 -32.50
C LEU A 94 8.06 4.08 -33.49
N LYS A 95 8.86 4.17 -34.56
CA LYS A 95 9.09 3.06 -35.50
C LYS A 95 10.13 2.05 -34.99
N ARG A 96 11.17 2.55 -34.32
CA ARG A 96 12.22 1.77 -33.65
C ARG A 96 12.18 2.12 -32.18
N PHE A 97 12.09 1.11 -31.32
CA PHE A 97 11.87 1.30 -29.89
C PHE A 97 12.49 0.16 -29.08
N SER A 98 12.82 0.45 -27.82
CA SER A 98 13.28 -0.53 -26.84
C SER A 98 12.14 -1.48 -26.44
N ARG A 99 12.45 -2.77 -26.32
CA ARG A 99 11.49 -3.77 -25.86
C ARG A 99 11.56 -3.96 -24.35
N SER A 100 10.40 -4.03 -23.70
CA SER A 100 10.30 -4.28 -22.26
C SER A 100 10.80 -5.66 -21.88
N GLU A 101 10.65 -6.65 -22.75
CA GLU A 101 11.19 -8.01 -22.55
C GLU A 101 12.72 -8.03 -22.37
N ASN A 102 13.42 -7.01 -22.87
CA ASN A 102 14.88 -6.90 -22.79
C ASN A 102 15.33 -6.11 -21.54
N ILE A 103 14.42 -5.68 -20.68
CA ILE A 103 14.77 -5.04 -19.41
C ILE A 103 15.24 -6.12 -18.45
N ILE A 104 16.48 -5.98 -17.97
CA ILE A 104 17.05 -6.87 -16.97
C ILE A 104 16.87 -6.22 -15.61
N ASP A 105 15.95 -6.75 -14.79
CA ASP A 105 15.86 -6.39 -13.38
C ASP A 105 16.94 -7.15 -12.61
N SER A 106 18.06 -6.47 -12.35
CA SER A 106 19.21 -7.08 -11.66
C SER A 106 18.86 -7.55 -10.25
N LEU A 107 17.97 -6.84 -9.55
CA LEU A 107 17.55 -7.17 -8.20
C LEU A 107 16.73 -8.47 -8.22
N GLU A 108 15.68 -8.53 -9.04
CA GLU A 108 14.84 -9.73 -9.17
C GLU A 108 15.64 -10.93 -9.68
N THR A 109 16.59 -10.72 -10.60
CA THR A 109 17.48 -11.78 -11.09
C THR A 109 18.35 -12.36 -9.96
N LYS A 110 18.92 -11.50 -9.11
CA LYS A 110 19.71 -11.94 -7.94
C LYS A 110 18.85 -12.66 -6.92
N ILE A 111 17.66 -12.14 -6.63
CA ILE A 111 16.69 -12.76 -5.72
C ILE A 111 16.32 -14.15 -6.23
N ALA A 112 15.93 -14.28 -7.51
CA ALA A 112 15.55 -15.55 -8.10
C ALA A 112 16.71 -16.57 -8.07
N SER A 113 17.93 -16.14 -8.40
CA SER A 113 19.11 -17.02 -8.38
C SER A 113 19.52 -17.48 -6.97
N ALA A 114 19.30 -16.64 -5.95
CA ALA A 114 19.57 -17.02 -4.58
C ALA A 114 18.45 -17.89 -3.98
N ALA A 115 17.19 -17.56 -4.26
CA ALA A 115 16.03 -18.32 -3.83
C ALA A 115 16.08 -19.76 -4.38
N SER A 116 16.53 -19.95 -5.63
CA SER A 116 16.68 -21.29 -6.23
C SER A 116 17.73 -22.18 -5.53
N LYS A 117 18.61 -21.61 -4.70
CA LYS A 117 19.66 -22.33 -3.96
C LYS A 117 19.23 -22.71 -2.54
N VAL A 118 18.13 -22.14 -2.04
CA VAL A 118 17.61 -22.44 -0.70
C VAL A 118 16.68 -23.65 -0.79
N LEU A 119 17.14 -24.77 -0.24
CA LEU A 119 16.31 -25.96 -0.01
C LEU A 119 15.29 -25.68 1.10
N SER A 120 14.13 -25.09 0.78
CA SER A 120 12.88 -25.36 1.51
C SER A 120 11.66 -24.79 0.79
N ASP A 121 10.59 -25.59 0.75
CA ASP A 121 9.20 -25.21 0.42
C ASP A 121 8.57 -24.22 1.42
N SER A 122 9.36 -23.44 2.17
CA SER A 122 8.84 -22.49 3.16
C SER A 122 8.81 -21.07 2.58
N LEU A 123 7.60 -20.49 2.54
CA LEU A 123 7.38 -19.07 2.20
C LEU A 123 8.31 -18.14 3.00
N LEU A 124 8.58 -18.49 4.26
CA LEU A 124 9.45 -17.74 5.15
C LEU A 124 10.93 -17.73 4.72
N GLY A 125 11.44 -18.84 4.18
CA GLY A 125 12.81 -18.93 3.67
C GLY A 125 13.02 -17.99 2.47
N ASN A 126 12.07 -18.01 1.53
CA ASN A 126 12.10 -17.12 0.36
C ASN A 126 12.00 -15.64 0.75
N TYR A 127 11.16 -15.31 1.75
CA TYR A 127 11.07 -13.96 2.29
C TYR A 127 12.41 -13.47 2.84
N LYS A 128 13.08 -14.27 3.68
CA LYS A 128 14.39 -13.91 4.29
C LYS A 128 15.49 -13.69 3.26
N VAL A 129 15.53 -14.52 2.20
CA VAL A 129 16.48 -14.35 1.09
C VAL A 129 16.23 -13.05 0.36
N ARG A 130 14.96 -12.78 0.03
CA ARG A 130 14.56 -11.54 -0.66
C ARG A 130 14.96 -10.32 0.16
N ASP A 131 14.63 -10.32 1.45
CA ASP A 131 14.93 -9.23 2.39
C ASP A 131 16.44 -8.97 2.48
N SER A 132 17.25 -10.03 2.65
CA SER A 132 18.70 -9.92 2.76
C SER A 132 19.35 -9.33 1.50
N ILE A 133 18.92 -9.79 0.31
CA ILE A 133 19.45 -9.30 -0.97
C ILE A 133 19.01 -7.87 -1.22
N LYS A 134 17.73 -7.56 -0.94
CA LYS A 134 17.18 -6.21 -1.06
C LYS A 134 17.97 -5.24 -0.21
N LYS A 135 18.29 -5.58 1.04
CA LYS A 135 19.13 -4.76 1.93
C LYS A 135 20.51 -4.46 1.33
N ILE A 136 21.18 -5.46 0.76
CA ILE A 136 22.51 -5.30 0.14
C ILE A 136 22.45 -4.44 -1.13
N GLU A 137 21.46 -4.67 -2.00
CA GLU A 137 21.33 -3.91 -3.24
C GLU A 137 20.83 -2.49 -3.00
N PHE A 138 20.00 -2.26 -1.98
CA PHE A 138 19.50 -0.93 -1.62
C PHE A 138 20.56 -0.08 -0.91
N ALA A 139 21.59 -0.69 -0.33
CA ALA A 139 22.77 0.01 0.17
C ALA A 139 23.61 0.63 -0.97
N LYS A 140 23.44 0.16 -2.20
CA LYS A 140 24.03 0.82 -3.38
C LYS A 140 23.11 1.97 -3.75
N GLN A 141 23.59 3.20 -3.56
CA GLN A 141 22.80 4.40 -3.80
C GLN A 141 23.46 5.32 -4.82
N TYR A 142 22.65 6.13 -5.50
CA TYR A 142 23.09 7.32 -6.21
C TYR A 142 22.51 8.52 -5.46
N GLY A 143 23.37 9.22 -4.73
CA GLY A 143 22.91 10.08 -3.63
C GLY A 143 22.30 9.23 -2.53
N ASP A 144 21.03 9.48 -2.22
CA ASP A 144 20.17 8.83 -1.23
C ASP A 144 19.08 7.94 -1.89
N ILE A 145 19.12 7.76 -3.22
CA ILE A 145 18.21 6.88 -3.95
C ILE A 145 18.89 5.52 -4.21
N PRO A 146 18.30 4.40 -3.78
CA PRO A 146 18.74 3.06 -4.15
C PRO A 146 18.79 2.84 -5.67
N TRP A 147 19.89 2.29 -6.16
CA TRP A 147 20.08 1.98 -7.59
C TRP A 147 18.93 1.18 -8.21
N PRO A 148 18.38 0.14 -7.55
CA PRO A 148 17.27 -0.63 -8.12
C PRO A 148 15.98 0.16 -8.38
N LEU A 149 15.82 1.33 -7.77
CA LEU A 149 14.64 2.18 -7.93
C LEU A 149 14.78 3.22 -9.03
N ILE A 150 16.01 3.45 -9.53
CA ILE A 150 16.28 4.40 -10.58
C ILE A 150 15.79 3.81 -11.91
N VAL A 151 14.82 4.49 -12.52
CA VAL A 151 14.33 4.14 -13.85
C VAL A 151 15.30 4.67 -14.90
N LYS A 152 15.68 5.95 -14.79
CA LYS A 152 16.58 6.60 -15.75
C LYS A 152 17.20 7.87 -15.17
N THR A 153 18.42 8.18 -15.57
CA THR A 153 19.09 9.45 -15.26
C THR A 153 19.40 10.22 -16.54
N GLY A 154 19.59 11.53 -16.42
CA GLY A 154 20.06 12.36 -17.51
C GLY A 154 20.60 13.70 -17.03
N LYS A 155 21.50 14.27 -17.82
CA LYS A 155 22.09 15.59 -17.60
C LYS A 155 21.82 16.50 -18.80
N PHE A 156 21.49 17.76 -18.54
CA PHE A 156 21.34 18.80 -19.54
C PHE A 156 21.96 20.09 -18.99
N ASN A 157 23.06 20.56 -19.60
CA ASN A 157 23.90 21.63 -19.05
C ASN A 157 24.32 21.31 -17.59
N ASN A 158 24.01 22.21 -16.65
CA ASN A 158 24.30 22.03 -15.22
C ASN A 158 23.17 21.33 -14.45
N THR A 159 22.11 20.92 -15.14
CA THR A 159 20.95 20.28 -14.52
C THR A 159 21.02 18.76 -14.64
N ILE A 160 20.75 18.06 -13.55
CA ILE A 160 20.67 16.59 -13.48
C ILE A 160 19.24 16.20 -13.10
N ALA A 161 18.68 15.22 -13.78
CA ALA A 161 17.40 14.61 -13.44
C ALA A 161 17.56 13.10 -13.22
N ILE A 162 16.83 12.60 -12.23
CA ILE A 162 16.68 11.18 -11.92
C ILE A 162 15.18 10.90 -11.87
N LEU A 163 14.70 10.09 -12.82
CA LEU A 163 13.37 9.49 -12.74
C LEU A 163 13.52 8.17 -11.97
N TYR A 164 12.82 8.06 -10.85
CA TYR A 164 12.85 6.88 -9.99
C TYR A 164 11.45 6.51 -9.52
N GLN A 165 11.32 5.33 -8.93
CA GLN A 165 10.05 4.82 -8.41
C GLN A 165 10.14 4.54 -6.90
N THR A 166 9.01 4.56 -6.20
CA THR A 166 8.95 4.19 -4.77
C THR A 166 9.03 2.67 -4.59
N ASP A 167 9.42 2.25 -3.38
CA ASP A 167 9.43 0.84 -2.97
C ASP A 167 8.14 0.51 -2.21
N SER A 168 7.06 0.27 -2.95
CA SER A 168 5.73 -0.01 -2.41
C SER A 168 5.16 -1.30 -2.98
N PHE A 169 4.41 -2.03 -2.18
CA PHE A 169 3.76 -3.28 -2.61
C PHE A 169 2.51 -3.02 -3.46
N PHE A 170 1.68 -2.05 -3.07
CA PHE A 170 0.40 -1.77 -3.72
C PHE A 170 0.54 -0.67 -4.77
N ASN A 171 1.18 0.45 -4.40
CA ASN A 171 1.20 1.66 -5.19
C ASN A 171 2.64 2.15 -5.40
N VAL A 172 3.26 1.71 -6.49
CA VAL A 172 4.59 2.15 -6.92
C VAL A 172 4.45 3.46 -7.69
N LYS A 173 4.87 4.55 -7.07
CA LYS A 173 4.78 5.91 -7.61
C LYS A 173 6.06 6.29 -8.33
N TYR A 174 5.95 7.14 -9.34
CA TYR A 174 7.11 7.76 -9.99
C TYR A 174 7.38 9.14 -9.41
N TYR A 175 8.64 9.37 -9.04
CA TYR A 175 9.14 10.66 -8.58
C TYR A 175 10.27 11.14 -9.50
N LEU A 176 10.39 12.46 -9.56
CA LEU A 176 11.45 13.14 -10.29
C LEU A 176 12.33 13.89 -9.29
N ARG A 177 13.62 13.54 -9.27
CA ARG A 177 14.62 14.27 -8.49
C ARG A 177 15.47 15.12 -9.41
N ILE A 178 15.56 16.42 -9.11
CA ILE A 178 16.28 17.41 -9.94
C ILE A 178 17.33 18.13 -9.10
N SER A 179 18.51 18.30 -9.68
CA SER A 179 19.54 19.22 -9.23
C SER A 179 19.81 20.23 -10.34
N MET A 180 19.85 21.52 -10.00
CA MET A 180 20.14 22.62 -10.94
C MET A 180 21.59 23.11 -10.87
N ASP A 181 22.38 22.57 -9.94
CA ASP A 181 23.71 23.00 -9.55
C ASP A 181 24.71 21.83 -9.64
N ASN A 182 24.57 21.01 -10.68
CA ASN A 182 25.48 19.91 -10.98
C ASN A 182 25.62 18.86 -9.85
N GLY A 183 24.58 18.70 -9.03
CA GLY A 183 24.47 17.68 -8.01
C GLY A 183 24.72 18.16 -6.57
N GLU A 184 24.91 19.47 -6.35
CA GLU A 184 25.15 20.03 -5.02
C GLU A 184 23.87 20.04 -4.16
N THR A 185 22.74 20.49 -4.72
CA THR A 185 21.43 20.47 -4.07
C THR A 185 20.41 19.69 -4.88
N TRP A 186 19.43 19.12 -4.19
CA TRP A 186 18.43 18.25 -4.79
C TRP A 186 17.04 18.58 -4.28
N LYS A 187 16.07 18.58 -5.19
CA LYS A 187 14.64 18.63 -4.90
C LYS A 187 13.94 17.42 -5.49
N ASN A 188 12.87 16.97 -4.84
CA ASN A 188 12.10 15.80 -5.22
C ASN A 188 10.67 16.23 -5.50
N TYR A 189 10.09 15.68 -6.56
CA TYR A 189 8.76 16.05 -7.01
C TYR A 189 7.97 14.81 -7.35
N TYR A 190 6.76 14.69 -6.81
CA TYR A 190 5.85 13.66 -7.25
C TYR A 190 5.40 13.96 -8.69
N THR A 191 5.43 12.96 -9.56
CA THR A 191 5.08 13.18 -10.97
C THR A 191 3.58 13.08 -11.26
N GLY A 192 2.78 12.68 -10.27
CA GLY A 192 1.37 12.30 -10.45
C GLY A 192 1.18 10.91 -11.08
N MET A 193 2.27 10.23 -11.46
CA MET A 193 2.20 8.96 -12.19
C MET A 193 2.58 7.77 -11.31
N GLU A 194 1.95 6.64 -11.60
CA GLU A 194 2.20 5.36 -10.94
C GLU A 194 2.58 4.29 -11.97
N LYS A 195 3.42 3.36 -11.55
CA LYS A 195 3.84 2.23 -12.36
C LYS A 195 2.64 1.37 -12.73
N ASN A 196 2.51 1.10 -14.02
CA ASN A 196 1.42 0.35 -14.64
C ASN A 196 0.04 1.01 -14.58
N ASN A 197 -0.04 2.26 -14.10
CA ASN A 197 -1.22 3.10 -14.29
C ASN A 197 -1.01 3.94 -15.55
N ASN A 198 -1.57 3.49 -16.67
CA ASN A 198 -1.31 3.95 -18.05
C ASN A 198 0.08 3.63 -18.60
N TYR A 199 1.16 3.77 -17.83
CA TYR A 199 2.53 3.65 -18.33
C TYR A 199 3.39 2.67 -17.55
N PHE A 200 4.17 1.88 -18.28
CA PHE A 200 5.34 1.18 -17.77
C PHE A 200 6.59 1.77 -18.42
N PHE A 201 7.36 2.55 -17.66
CA PHE A 201 8.56 3.21 -18.16
C PHE A 201 9.73 2.23 -18.34
N LYS A 202 10.41 2.34 -19.49
CA LYS A 202 11.50 1.45 -19.88
C LYS A 202 12.84 2.00 -19.43
N SER A 203 13.47 1.33 -18.47
CA SER A 203 14.82 1.68 -18.02
C SER A 203 15.88 1.51 -19.12
N ASN A 204 15.63 0.61 -20.08
CA ASN A 204 16.46 0.42 -21.27
C ASN A 204 16.12 1.38 -22.44
N SER A 205 15.36 2.45 -22.19
CA SER A 205 15.08 3.50 -23.19
C SER A 205 16.38 4.03 -23.82
N GLN A 206 16.43 4.10 -25.15
CA GLN A 206 17.60 4.58 -25.90
C GLN A 206 17.66 6.11 -26.01
N PHE A 207 16.57 6.80 -25.69
CA PHE A 207 16.51 8.26 -25.72
C PHE A 207 17.20 8.85 -24.48
N PRO A 208 17.86 10.02 -24.58
CA PRO A 208 18.26 10.77 -23.40
C PRO A 208 17.03 11.18 -22.59
N LEU A 209 17.14 11.20 -21.26
CA LEU A 209 16.01 11.57 -20.39
C LEU A 209 15.58 13.02 -20.63
N TRP A 210 16.54 13.93 -20.81
CA TRP A 210 16.24 15.31 -21.21
C TRP A 210 15.99 15.39 -22.71
N LYS A 211 14.86 15.99 -23.09
CA LYS A 211 14.57 16.38 -24.47
C LYS A 211 15.02 17.82 -24.74
N ASN A 212 14.75 18.71 -23.80
CA ASN A 212 15.17 20.11 -23.74
C ASN A 212 15.01 20.63 -22.30
N SER A 213 15.24 21.91 -22.05
CA SER A 213 15.20 22.51 -20.71
C SER A 213 13.86 22.42 -19.97
N HIS A 214 12.75 22.21 -20.68
CA HIS A 214 11.39 22.15 -20.09
C HIS A 214 10.74 20.77 -20.25
N HIS A 215 11.41 19.82 -20.91
CA HIS A 215 10.80 18.53 -21.24
C HIS A 215 11.72 17.34 -20.96
N LEU A 216 11.17 16.35 -20.29
CA LEU A 216 11.73 15.01 -20.24
C LEU A 216 11.08 14.10 -21.28
N GLN A 217 11.77 13.02 -21.62
CA GLN A 217 11.25 11.97 -22.48
C GLN A 217 11.74 10.59 -22.05
N ILE A 218 10.88 9.59 -22.19
CA ILE A 218 11.22 8.19 -21.93
C ILE A 218 10.33 7.24 -22.73
N GLU A 219 10.91 6.15 -23.22
CA GLU A 219 10.14 5.09 -23.86
C GLU A 219 9.30 4.34 -22.82
N ALA A 220 8.07 3.99 -23.19
CA ALA A 220 7.11 3.32 -22.31
C ALA A 220 6.25 2.30 -23.07
N ASP A 221 5.78 1.30 -22.35
CA ASP A 221 4.58 0.57 -22.76
C ASP A 221 3.35 1.31 -22.22
N ILE A 222 2.32 1.45 -23.05
CA ILE A 222 0.98 1.84 -22.61
C ILE A 222 0.26 0.58 -22.15
N VAL A 223 -0.07 0.54 -20.87
CA VAL A 223 -0.66 -0.62 -20.21
C VAL A 223 -1.98 -0.26 -19.55
N ARG A 224 -2.80 -1.27 -19.27
CA ARG A 224 -3.93 -1.13 -18.35
C ARG A 224 -4.10 -2.37 -17.51
N MET A 225 -4.57 -2.20 -16.28
CA MET A 225 -4.89 -3.32 -15.41
C MET A 225 -6.12 -4.05 -15.93
N THR A 226 -6.03 -5.36 -16.06
CA THR A 226 -7.12 -6.25 -16.49
C THR A 226 -7.74 -6.97 -15.31
N ARG A 227 -6.92 -7.25 -14.28
CA ARG A 227 -7.35 -7.89 -13.04
C ARG A 227 -6.58 -7.26 -11.87
N PRO A 228 -7.28 -6.79 -10.82
CA PRO A 228 -6.59 -6.30 -9.64
C PRO A 228 -5.96 -7.41 -8.81
N LEU A 229 -5.11 -7.02 -7.86
CA LEU A 229 -4.65 -7.90 -6.79
C LEU A 229 -5.88 -8.46 -6.04
N THR A 230 -5.90 -9.75 -5.82
CA THR A 230 -6.97 -10.39 -5.05
C THR A 230 -6.33 -11.37 -4.10
N PHE A 231 -6.64 -11.28 -2.81
CA PHE A 231 -6.20 -12.26 -1.83
C PHE A 231 -7.13 -13.49 -1.87
N PRO A 232 -6.60 -14.73 -1.80
CA PRO A 232 -5.20 -15.15 -1.98
C PRO A 232 -4.77 -15.32 -3.46
N HIS A 233 -5.66 -15.04 -4.41
CA HIS A 233 -5.58 -15.34 -5.85
C HIS A 233 -4.53 -14.57 -6.70
N GLY A 234 -3.47 -14.06 -6.08
CA GLY A 234 -2.28 -13.51 -6.74
C GLY A 234 -2.33 -12.03 -7.13
N GLY A 235 -1.19 -11.55 -7.63
CA GLY A 235 -0.90 -10.14 -7.99
C GLY A 235 -1.78 -9.55 -9.10
N PRO A 236 -1.70 -8.22 -9.32
CA PRO A 236 -2.44 -7.56 -10.38
C PRO A 236 -1.92 -7.99 -11.77
N GLU A 237 -2.82 -8.10 -12.73
CA GLU A 237 -2.52 -8.39 -14.13
C GLU A 237 -2.76 -7.17 -15.00
N TYR A 238 -1.95 -7.05 -16.06
CA TYR A 238 -1.97 -5.94 -16.99
C TYR A 238 -1.94 -6.45 -18.43
N GLU A 239 -2.60 -5.73 -19.35
CA GLU A 239 -2.39 -5.90 -20.79
C GLU A 239 -1.64 -4.70 -21.37
N THR A 240 -0.71 -4.96 -22.29
CA THR A 240 -0.02 -3.94 -23.07
C THR A 240 -0.84 -3.59 -24.31
N LEU A 241 -1.24 -2.33 -24.43
CA LEU A 241 -2.03 -1.80 -25.56
C LEU A 241 -1.14 -1.29 -26.70
N LYS A 242 -0.02 -0.65 -26.33
CA LYS A 242 1.03 -0.17 -27.24
C LYS A 242 2.37 -0.34 -26.55
N ASN A 243 3.40 -0.73 -27.29
CA ASN A 243 4.74 -0.97 -26.75
C ASN A 243 5.81 -0.02 -27.31
N ASN A 244 5.39 1.03 -28.03
CA ASN A 244 6.29 1.90 -28.78
C ASN A 244 6.05 3.38 -28.49
N ALA A 245 5.55 3.70 -27.29
CA ALA A 245 5.31 5.08 -26.89
C ALA A 245 6.62 5.73 -26.44
N LEU A 246 6.88 6.95 -26.92
CA LEU A 246 7.78 7.92 -26.33
C LEU A 246 6.93 8.92 -25.58
N VAL A 247 6.98 8.86 -24.25
CA VAL A 247 6.26 9.76 -23.35
C VAL A 247 7.10 11.01 -23.19
N VAL A 248 6.54 12.17 -23.53
CA VAL A 248 7.17 13.49 -23.36
C VAL A 248 6.42 14.23 -22.27
N ILE A 249 7.15 14.69 -21.26
CA ILE A 249 6.62 15.25 -20.02
C ILE A 249 7.11 16.69 -19.91
N ASN A 250 6.19 17.67 -19.84
CA ASN A 250 6.55 19.03 -19.47
C ASN A 250 6.81 19.08 -17.96
N ILE A 251 8.04 19.44 -17.57
CA ILE A 251 8.44 19.45 -16.16
C ILE A 251 7.97 20.68 -15.40
N ASP A 252 7.59 21.75 -16.08
CA ASP A 252 7.18 22.99 -15.43
C ASP A 252 5.94 22.77 -14.54
N GLU A 253 5.05 21.85 -14.95
CA GLU A 253 3.89 21.44 -14.17
C GLU A 253 4.23 20.47 -13.02
N ILE A 254 5.35 19.74 -13.12
CA ILE A 254 5.80 18.83 -12.06
C ILE A 254 6.51 19.60 -10.95
N ILE A 255 7.34 20.59 -11.29
CA ILE A 255 8.13 21.34 -10.31
C ILE A 255 7.36 22.50 -9.68
N LYS A 256 6.11 22.70 -10.08
CA LYS A 256 5.26 23.78 -9.60
C LYS A 256 4.88 23.54 -8.14
N ASP A 257 5.23 24.50 -7.30
CA ASP A 257 4.96 24.59 -5.87
C ASP A 257 4.43 26.01 -5.66
N SER A 258 3.09 26.15 -5.62
CA SER A 258 2.45 27.46 -5.79
C SER A 258 2.48 28.33 -4.53
N ASP A 259 2.65 27.76 -3.34
CA ASP A 259 2.85 28.51 -2.10
C ASP A 259 4.30 28.51 -1.61
N GLY A 260 5.15 27.60 -2.08
CA GLY A 260 6.56 27.55 -1.75
C GLY A 260 6.83 26.91 -0.39
N ASP A 261 6.07 25.87 -0.03
CA ASP A 261 6.22 25.11 1.22
C ASP A 261 7.14 23.89 1.08
N GLY A 262 7.52 23.53 -0.16
CA GLY A 262 8.39 22.42 -0.49
C GLY A 262 7.70 21.18 -1.03
N LEU A 263 6.37 21.12 -1.03
CA LEU A 263 5.56 20.14 -1.74
C LEU A 263 5.16 20.70 -3.10
N ASN A 264 5.10 19.86 -4.13
CA ASN A 264 4.58 20.33 -5.41
C ASN A 264 3.06 20.19 -5.48
N ASP A 265 2.44 21.05 -6.30
CA ASP A 265 1.00 21.12 -6.54
C ASP A 265 0.36 19.75 -6.82
N LEU A 266 1.09 18.83 -7.46
CA LEU A 266 0.60 17.48 -7.75
C LEU A 266 0.56 16.60 -6.51
N GLU A 267 1.58 16.65 -5.64
CA GLU A 267 1.63 15.89 -4.38
C GLU A 267 0.53 16.33 -3.43
N GLU A 268 0.33 17.64 -3.29
CA GLU A 268 -0.74 18.20 -2.47
C GLU A 268 -2.13 17.81 -2.97
N LYS A 269 -2.40 17.94 -4.28
CA LYS A 269 -3.73 17.65 -4.83
C LYS A 269 -4.07 16.16 -4.89
N MET A 270 -3.07 15.31 -5.11
CA MET A 270 -3.30 13.89 -5.41
C MET A 270 -3.03 12.98 -4.22
N GLU A 271 -2.06 13.31 -3.37
CA GLU A 271 -1.63 12.45 -2.27
C GLU A 271 -2.06 12.98 -0.92
N LEU A 272 -1.82 14.27 -0.65
CA LEU A 272 -2.08 14.85 0.67
C LEU A 272 -3.48 15.42 0.81
N PHE A 273 -4.15 15.74 -0.31
CA PHE A 273 -5.45 16.44 -0.35
C PHE A 273 -5.44 17.76 0.43
N THR A 274 -4.31 18.47 0.36
CA THR A 274 -4.09 19.82 0.92
C THR A 274 -4.36 20.91 -0.10
N ASN A 275 -4.26 22.18 0.31
CA ASN A 275 -4.46 23.33 -0.54
C ASN A 275 -3.11 23.85 -1.09
N PRO A 276 -2.84 23.73 -2.40
CA PRO A 276 -1.57 24.14 -3.03
C PRO A 276 -1.24 25.62 -3.00
N HIS A 277 -2.13 26.43 -2.42
CA HIS A 277 -1.97 27.87 -2.31
C HIS A 277 -1.90 28.31 -0.84
N SER A 278 -1.67 27.37 0.08
CA SER A 278 -1.60 27.59 1.51
C SER A 278 -0.56 26.65 2.13
N LYS A 279 0.57 27.23 2.56
CA LYS A 279 1.65 26.47 3.22
C LYS A 279 1.20 25.66 4.43
N ASP A 280 0.11 26.07 5.05
CA ASP A 280 -0.52 25.48 6.22
C ASP A 280 -2.01 25.39 5.90
N THR A 281 -2.47 24.22 5.49
CA THR A 281 -3.83 24.03 4.96
C THR A 281 -4.89 24.16 6.05
N ASP A 282 -4.59 23.72 7.26
CA ASP A 282 -5.55 23.69 8.36
C ASP A 282 -5.41 24.86 9.36
N ASN A 283 -4.39 25.70 9.15
CA ASN A 283 -4.05 26.90 9.92
C ASN A 283 -3.71 26.58 11.38
N ASP A 284 -3.03 25.46 11.64
CA ASP A 284 -2.59 25.09 12.98
C ASP A 284 -1.20 25.62 13.36
N GLY A 285 -0.47 26.18 12.41
CA GLY A 285 0.85 26.78 12.56
C GLY A 285 2.02 25.92 12.10
N VAL A 286 1.77 24.73 11.53
CA VAL A 286 2.78 23.84 10.95
C VAL A 286 2.62 23.79 9.43
N SER A 287 3.74 23.82 8.70
CA SER A 287 3.69 23.71 7.23
C SER A 287 3.24 22.33 6.79
N ASP A 288 2.47 22.20 5.71
CA ASP A 288 1.96 20.92 5.20
C ASP A 288 3.09 19.91 4.91
N SER A 289 4.25 20.41 4.45
CA SER A 289 5.46 19.61 4.24
C SER A 289 6.04 18.98 5.52
N GLU A 290 5.87 19.63 6.67
CA GLU A 290 6.38 19.22 7.99
C GLU A 290 5.31 18.58 8.88
N ASP A 291 4.03 18.83 8.60
CA ASP A 291 2.92 18.34 9.39
C ASP A 291 2.65 16.85 9.14
N ASN A 292 2.42 16.14 10.24
CA ASN A 292 2.00 14.76 10.24
C ASN A 292 0.49 14.60 9.99
N ASN A 293 -0.32 15.66 10.13
CA ASN A 293 -1.75 15.67 9.82
C ASN A 293 -2.18 16.97 9.12
N PRO A 294 -1.66 17.24 7.91
CA PRO A 294 -1.72 18.56 7.25
C PRO A 294 -3.13 19.06 6.88
N LYS A 295 -4.17 18.25 7.12
CA LYS A 295 -5.56 18.60 6.79
C LYS A 295 -6.40 18.95 8.00
N TYR A 296 -5.96 18.55 9.20
CA TYR A 296 -6.83 18.54 10.37
C TYR A 296 -6.05 18.82 11.64
N LYS A 297 -6.27 20.02 12.17
CA LYS A 297 -5.71 20.44 13.45
C LYS A 297 -5.98 19.40 14.53
N THR A 298 -4.88 18.90 15.09
CA THR A 298 -4.90 17.88 16.14
C THR A 298 -5.61 18.42 17.38
N ILE A 299 -6.46 17.59 17.99
CA ILE A 299 -7.15 17.89 19.26
C ILE A 299 -6.97 16.79 20.29
N ASP A 300 -6.95 17.20 21.55
CA ASP A 300 -6.91 16.29 22.68
C ASP A 300 -8.24 16.34 23.45
N ASN A 301 -9.04 15.27 23.35
CA ASN A 301 -10.29 15.11 24.08
C ASN A 301 -10.56 13.64 24.44
N ASP A 302 -11.60 13.38 25.23
CA ASP A 302 -11.92 12.03 25.71
C ASP A 302 -12.11 11.00 24.57
N PHE A 303 -12.67 11.41 23.42
CA PHE A 303 -12.88 10.53 22.27
C PHE A 303 -11.61 10.29 21.47
N THR A 304 -10.77 11.32 21.26
CA THR A 304 -9.48 11.11 20.56
C THR A 304 -8.60 10.14 21.35
N LYS A 305 -8.57 10.24 22.67
CA LYS A 305 -7.87 9.28 23.55
C LYS A 305 -8.41 7.85 23.41
N ALA A 306 -9.73 7.69 23.42
CA ALA A 306 -10.36 6.37 23.26
C ALA A 306 -10.06 5.75 21.89
N LEU A 307 -10.11 6.55 20.82
CA LEU A 307 -9.81 6.11 19.46
C LEU A 307 -8.34 5.74 19.29
N LEU A 308 -7.43 6.54 19.84
CA LEU A 308 -6.00 6.23 19.85
C LEU A 308 -5.70 4.91 20.57
N ALA A 309 -6.34 4.70 21.72
CA ALA A 309 -6.24 3.44 22.45
C ALA A 309 -6.84 2.26 21.68
N ALA A 310 -7.97 2.45 20.98
CA ALA A 310 -8.57 1.40 20.17
C ALA A 310 -7.66 0.98 18.99
N ILE A 311 -6.99 1.95 18.35
CA ILE A 311 -6.25 1.73 17.11
C ILE A 311 -4.79 1.33 17.36
N TYR A 312 -4.15 1.97 18.34
CA TYR A 312 -2.71 1.84 18.61
C TYR A 312 -2.40 1.33 20.02
N GLY A 313 -3.42 1.20 20.89
CA GLY A 313 -3.24 0.92 22.29
C GLY A 313 -2.68 -0.47 22.58
N GLU A 314 -1.63 -0.52 23.39
CA GLU A 314 -1.16 -1.72 24.07
C GLU A 314 -1.55 -1.63 25.56
N TYR A 315 -2.61 -2.35 25.95
CA TYR A 315 -3.15 -2.33 27.31
C TYR A 315 -3.24 -3.74 27.88
N ASP A 316 -3.21 -3.82 29.22
CA ASP A 316 -3.47 -5.07 29.93
C ASP A 316 -4.92 -5.50 29.72
N LEU A 317 -5.10 -6.75 29.28
CA LEU A 317 -6.41 -7.29 28.96
C LEU A 317 -7.16 -7.70 30.23
N ILE A 318 -8.41 -7.25 30.35
CA ILE A 318 -9.34 -7.69 31.40
C ILE A 318 -9.84 -9.08 31.03
N ASN A 319 -9.67 -10.05 31.94
CA ASN A 319 -10.25 -11.40 31.86
C ASN A 319 -10.23 -11.95 30.42
N ASN A 320 -9.10 -12.53 30.01
CA ASN A 320 -8.85 -13.02 28.66
C ASN A 320 -9.03 -14.56 28.57
N PRO A 321 -10.27 -15.10 28.52
CA PRO A 321 -10.48 -16.54 28.38
C PRO A 321 -10.17 -17.06 26.97
N ASP A 322 -10.13 -16.17 25.96
CA ASP A 322 -9.91 -16.49 24.55
C ASP A 322 -9.00 -15.43 23.92
N PRO A 323 -7.87 -15.79 23.28
CA PRO A 323 -6.95 -14.84 22.61
C PRO A 323 -7.59 -13.91 21.57
N LEU A 324 -8.83 -14.16 21.16
CA LEU A 324 -9.61 -13.33 20.24
C LEU A 324 -10.50 -12.27 20.94
N THR A 325 -10.65 -12.35 22.26
CA THR A 325 -11.46 -11.41 23.04
C THR A 325 -10.56 -10.36 23.68
N ILE A 326 -10.44 -9.19 23.03
CA ILE A 326 -9.66 -8.07 23.52
C ILE A 326 -10.60 -7.15 24.31
N GLU A 327 -10.37 -6.97 25.61
CA GLU A 327 -11.09 -6.02 26.45
C GLU A 327 -10.10 -5.33 27.39
N PHE A 328 -10.14 -4.00 27.47
CA PHE A 328 -9.22 -3.24 28.31
C PHE A 328 -9.80 -1.88 28.72
N ILE A 329 -9.30 -1.33 29.84
CA ILE A 329 -9.68 -0.01 30.34
C ILE A 329 -8.63 1.01 29.96
N VAL A 330 -9.09 2.11 29.37
CA VAL A 330 -8.33 3.32 29.12
C VAL A 330 -8.65 4.29 30.25
N ASN A 331 -7.72 4.45 31.18
CA ASN A 331 -7.86 5.41 32.27
C ASN A 331 -7.46 6.81 31.79
N LEU A 332 -8.41 7.75 31.80
CA LEU A 332 -8.17 9.10 31.27
C LEU A 332 -7.21 9.93 32.14
N LYS A 333 -7.01 9.55 33.41
CA LYS A 333 -6.09 10.22 34.33
C LYS A 333 -4.63 9.85 34.08
N THR A 334 -4.37 8.63 33.64
CA THR A 334 -3.01 8.10 33.39
C THR A 334 -2.69 7.99 31.89
N PHE A 335 -3.67 8.28 31.02
CA PHE A 335 -3.53 8.12 29.57
C PHE A 335 -2.27 8.76 29.00
N LYS A 336 -1.91 9.96 29.48
CA LYS A 336 -0.75 10.68 28.97
C LYS A 336 0.55 9.91 29.22
N GLU A 337 0.72 9.39 30.44
CA GLU A 337 1.86 8.60 30.84
C GLU A 337 1.86 7.22 30.14
N ASP A 338 0.71 6.55 30.12
CA ASP A 338 0.54 5.24 29.50
C ASP A 338 0.90 5.28 28.00
N PHE A 339 0.40 6.30 27.31
CA PHE A 339 0.58 6.47 25.87
C PHE A 339 1.96 7.04 25.50
N ALA A 340 2.64 7.75 26.41
CA ALA A 340 4.02 8.20 26.19
C ALA A 340 4.97 7.02 25.97
N SER A 341 4.86 5.99 26.82
CA SER A 341 5.66 4.75 26.70
C SER A 341 5.38 3.99 25.38
N GLN A 342 4.13 4.02 24.93
CA GLN A 342 3.73 3.43 23.66
C GLN A 342 4.27 4.22 22.48
N ARG A 343 4.21 5.56 22.52
CA ARG A 343 4.79 6.43 21.50
C ARG A 343 6.28 6.19 21.33
N GLU A 344 7.04 6.09 22.42
CA GLU A 344 8.47 5.78 22.34
C GLU A 344 8.74 4.45 21.66
N ARG A 345 7.91 3.42 21.93
CA ARG A 345 7.99 2.12 21.25
C ARG A 345 7.60 2.25 19.77
N TYR A 346 6.48 2.85 19.43
CA TYR A 346 6.10 3.07 18.03
C TYR A 346 7.17 3.84 17.25
N ASN A 347 7.77 4.84 17.89
CA ASN A 347 8.89 5.57 17.35
C ASN A 347 10.15 4.72 17.26
N SER A 348 10.44 3.83 18.21
CA SER A 348 11.62 2.94 18.16
C SER A 348 11.51 1.86 17.07
N TYR A 349 10.33 1.29 16.86
CA TYR A 349 10.04 0.40 15.72
C TYR A 349 10.14 1.14 14.38
N SER A 350 9.86 2.45 14.35
CA SER A 350 10.12 3.34 13.21
C SER A 350 11.56 3.88 13.14
N ASN A 351 12.36 3.77 14.22
CA ASN A 351 13.70 4.37 14.40
C ASN A 351 14.82 3.34 14.49
N ASN A 352 14.61 2.10 14.05
CA ASN A 352 15.75 1.28 13.65
C ASN A 352 16.32 1.88 12.35
N ASP A 353 17.20 2.87 12.57
CA ASP A 353 17.89 3.78 11.65
C ASP A 353 17.03 4.92 11.08
N LYS A 354 17.60 6.13 11.02
CA LYS A 354 17.02 7.37 10.45
C LYS A 354 16.06 7.05 9.30
N LYS A 355 14.78 7.47 9.39
CA LYS A 355 13.80 7.36 8.27
C LYS A 355 14.53 7.65 6.97
N SER A 356 14.61 6.64 6.11
CA SER A 356 15.32 6.76 4.86
C SER A 356 14.66 7.85 4.01
N PHE A 357 15.37 8.34 3.00
CA PHE A 357 14.80 9.27 2.05
C PHE A 357 13.46 8.77 1.48
N LEU A 358 13.35 7.46 1.22
CA LEU A 358 12.15 6.83 0.67
C LEU A 358 10.99 6.76 1.66
N ASP A 359 11.27 6.55 2.95
CA ASP A 359 10.23 6.46 3.98
C ASP A 359 9.49 7.80 4.13
N ARG A 360 10.15 8.91 3.80
CA ARG A 360 9.54 10.25 3.79
C ARG A 360 8.62 10.50 2.61
N LEU A 361 8.67 9.66 1.57
CA LEU A 361 7.79 9.73 0.39
C LEU A 361 6.55 8.84 0.54
N GLN A 362 6.43 8.10 1.64
CA GLN A 362 5.31 7.21 1.91
C GLN A 362 4.39 7.84 2.94
N TYR A 363 3.10 7.86 2.62
CA TYR A 363 2.05 8.39 3.48
C TYR A 363 1.12 7.26 3.87
N ASP A 364 0.84 7.12 5.17
CA ASP A 364 -0.22 6.25 5.64
C ASP A 364 -1.57 6.94 5.33
N VAL A 365 -2.53 6.20 4.80
CA VAL A 365 -3.86 6.74 4.48
C VAL A 365 -4.89 6.06 5.35
N ILE A 366 -5.73 6.84 6.03
CA ILE A 366 -6.88 6.36 6.79
C ILE A 366 -8.14 6.98 6.22
N VAL A 367 -9.12 6.14 5.88
CA VAL A 367 -10.44 6.61 5.44
C VAL A 367 -11.38 6.66 6.63
N THR A 368 -11.92 7.83 6.96
CA THR A 368 -12.94 7.93 8.00
C THR A 368 -13.77 9.21 7.89
N ASP A 369 -15.07 9.07 8.19
CA ASP A 369 -15.99 10.20 8.35
C ASP A 369 -16.07 10.70 9.80
N ASP A 370 -15.35 10.10 10.76
CA ASP A 370 -15.30 10.56 12.16
C ASP A 370 -14.47 11.85 12.36
N ASP A 371 -15.03 12.87 13.00
CA ASP A 371 -14.28 14.12 13.25
C ASP A 371 -13.16 13.96 14.27
N ASN A 372 -13.38 13.17 15.33
CA ASN A 372 -12.37 12.99 16.36
C ASN A 372 -11.21 12.17 15.81
N LEU A 373 -11.48 11.10 15.06
CA LEU A 373 -10.41 10.28 14.51
C LEU A 373 -9.50 11.05 13.55
N ARG A 374 -10.08 11.89 12.65
CA ARG A 374 -9.28 12.69 11.72
C ARG A 374 -8.41 13.74 12.41
N ARG A 375 -8.72 14.09 13.66
CA ARG A 375 -8.03 15.10 14.47
C ARG A 375 -7.27 14.46 15.64
N ALA A 376 -7.14 13.14 15.64
CA ALA A 376 -6.39 12.43 16.65
C ALA A 376 -4.89 12.55 16.37
N ASP A 377 -4.08 12.46 17.43
CA ASP A 377 -2.62 12.46 17.32
C ASP A 377 -2.12 11.27 16.49
N THR A 378 -1.26 11.53 15.52
CA THR A 378 -0.79 10.48 14.59
C THR A 378 0.44 9.72 15.08
N LEU A 379 0.81 9.87 16.36
CA LEU A 379 1.98 9.24 16.98
C LEU A 379 3.31 9.56 16.27
N GLY A 380 3.41 10.72 15.61
CA GLY A 380 4.62 11.12 14.86
C GLY A 380 4.77 10.46 13.50
N LYS A 381 3.72 9.80 13.00
CA LYS A 381 3.62 9.32 11.62
C LYS A 381 2.82 10.30 10.79
N LYS A 382 3.22 10.52 9.54
CA LYS A 382 2.43 11.33 8.61
C LYS A 382 1.26 10.49 8.11
N ILE A 383 0.05 10.86 8.50
CA ILE A 383 -1.20 10.16 8.17
C ILE A 383 -2.11 11.12 7.42
N ILE A 384 -2.61 10.67 6.26
CA ILE A 384 -3.58 11.40 5.46
C ILE A 384 -4.96 10.83 5.73
N PHE A 385 -5.80 11.66 6.34
CA PHE A 385 -7.19 11.33 6.57
C PHE A 385 -8.07 11.74 5.39
N LEU A 386 -8.77 10.76 4.82
CA LEU A 386 -9.72 10.96 3.74
C LEU A 386 -11.14 10.72 4.24
N THR A 387 -12.05 11.64 3.91
CA THR A 387 -13.49 11.37 4.01
C THR A 387 -13.91 10.34 2.96
N SER A 388 -15.06 9.69 3.14
CA SER A 388 -15.59 8.74 2.14
C SER A 388 -15.73 9.36 0.74
N LYS A 389 -16.04 10.66 0.68
CA LYS A 389 -16.15 11.43 -0.57
C LYS A 389 -14.80 11.63 -1.25
N GLU A 390 -13.75 11.93 -0.49
CA GLU A 390 -12.40 12.09 -1.01
C GLU A 390 -11.80 10.77 -1.43
N PHE A 391 -12.00 9.72 -0.61
CA PHE A 391 -11.59 8.37 -0.94
C PHE A 391 -12.17 7.89 -2.28
N SER A 392 -13.42 8.23 -2.58
CA SER A 392 -14.04 7.93 -3.87
C SER A 392 -13.30 8.57 -5.06
N LYS A 393 -12.65 9.73 -4.87
CA LYS A 393 -11.78 10.35 -5.88
C LYS A 393 -10.39 9.71 -5.89
N TYR A 394 -9.84 9.40 -4.71
CA TYR A 394 -8.54 8.78 -4.54
C TYR A 394 -8.44 7.42 -5.24
N VAL A 395 -9.48 6.58 -5.12
CA VAL A 395 -9.58 5.29 -5.81
C VAL A 395 -9.71 5.41 -7.33
N GLN A 396 -10.27 6.53 -7.83
CA GLN A 396 -10.36 6.77 -9.28
C GLN A 396 -9.02 7.13 -9.90
N GLN A 397 -8.07 7.65 -9.12
CA GLN A 397 -6.71 7.91 -9.58
C GLN A 397 -5.98 6.58 -9.83
N SER A 398 -6.08 5.65 -8.89
CA SER A 398 -5.49 4.32 -8.97
C SER A 398 -6.24 3.32 -8.11
N PHE A 399 -6.49 2.12 -8.61
CA PHE A 399 -7.18 1.09 -7.82
C PHE A 399 -6.31 0.46 -6.77
N SER A 400 -4.99 0.56 -6.91
CA SER A 400 -4.09 0.22 -5.82
C SER A 400 -4.38 1.02 -4.55
N ASN A 401 -5.09 2.15 -4.64
CA ASN A 401 -5.52 2.95 -3.51
C ASN A 401 -6.69 2.34 -2.72
N LEU A 402 -7.27 1.21 -3.15
CA LEU A 402 -8.28 0.50 -2.36
C LEU A 402 -7.72 -0.20 -1.13
N TYR A 403 -6.42 -0.50 -1.11
CA TYR A 403 -5.79 -1.26 -0.04
C TYR A 403 -5.36 -0.34 1.12
N VAL A 404 -6.32 0.39 1.68
CA VAL A 404 -6.13 1.30 2.82
C VAL A 404 -7.11 0.95 3.94
N PRO A 405 -6.75 1.17 5.21
CA PRO A 405 -7.66 0.96 6.33
C PRO A 405 -8.81 1.97 6.30
N VAL A 406 -10.02 1.46 6.54
CA VAL A 406 -11.25 2.24 6.65
C VAL A 406 -11.78 2.12 8.07
N TYR A 407 -12.06 3.26 8.70
CA TYR A 407 -12.70 3.36 10.00
C TYR A 407 -14.06 4.04 9.87
N SER A 408 -15.09 3.44 10.45
CA SER A 408 -16.37 4.09 10.57
C SER A 408 -16.30 5.33 11.46
N LYS A 409 -17.31 6.18 11.39
CA LYS A 409 -17.59 7.10 12.50
C LYS A 409 -17.95 6.34 13.78
N LEU A 410 -17.84 7.01 14.92
CA LEU A 410 -18.39 6.52 16.18
C LEU A 410 -19.92 6.51 16.11
N PHE A 411 -20.50 5.32 16.16
CA PHE A 411 -21.95 5.14 16.22
C PHE A 411 -22.39 5.03 17.67
N LYS A 412 -23.20 5.97 18.15
CA LYS A 412 -23.78 5.89 19.50
C LYS A 412 -24.85 4.78 19.54
N CYS A 413 -24.84 3.98 20.59
CA CYS A 413 -25.91 3.02 20.88
C CYS A 413 -27.20 3.76 21.28
N ASP A 414 -28.34 3.26 20.81
CA ASP A 414 -29.66 3.85 21.06
C ASP A 414 -30.18 3.49 22.46
N ASP A 415 -29.82 2.31 22.95
CA ASP A 415 -30.32 1.68 24.18
C ASP A 415 -29.29 1.62 25.32
N LYS A 416 -28.05 2.04 25.08
CA LYS A 416 -26.99 2.07 26.09
C LYS A 416 -26.40 3.46 26.25
N LYS A 417 -26.33 3.91 27.49
CA LYS A 417 -25.76 5.22 27.83
C LYS A 417 -24.26 5.23 27.53
N ASP A 418 -23.80 6.29 26.87
CA ASP A 418 -22.39 6.59 26.60
C ASP A 418 -21.59 5.39 26.07
N THR A 419 -22.25 4.61 25.20
CA THR A 419 -21.68 3.44 24.53
C THR A 419 -21.65 3.70 23.02
N TYR A 420 -20.53 3.37 22.39
CA TYR A 420 -20.25 3.67 21.00
C TYR A 420 -19.68 2.45 20.27
N ILE A 421 -19.94 2.35 18.97
CA ILE A 421 -19.38 1.34 18.09
C ILE A 421 -18.43 1.99 17.09
N LEU A 422 -17.23 1.43 16.97
CA LEU A 422 -16.25 1.75 15.93
C LEU A 422 -16.00 0.49 15.11
N ILE A 423 -16.05 0.61 13.79
CA ILE A 423 -15.72 -0.50 12.88
C ILE A 423 -14.45 -0.14 12.12
N HIS A 424 -13.49 -1.05 12.16
CA HIS A 424 -12.28 -1.01 11.37
C HIS A 424 -12.33 -2.12 10.31
N SER A 425 -12.03 -1.76 9.06
CA SER A 425 -11.84 -2.70 7.95
C SER A 425 -10.50 -2.39 7.30
N GLY A 426 -9.52 -3.27 7.53
CA GLY A 426 -8.22 -3.23 6.89
C GLY A 426 -8.16 -4.11 5.64
N VAL A 427 -6.95 -4.32 5.12
CA VAL A 427 -6.73 -5.12 3.91
C VAL A 427 -6.91 -6.62 4.15
N SER A 428 -6.40 -7.12 5.27
CA SER A 428 -6.40 -8.55 5.59
C SER A 428 -7.06 -8.89 6.93
N ARG A 429 -7.49 -7.86 7.67
CA ARG A 429 -8.20 -8.01 8.94
C ARG A 429 -9.15 -6.85 9.16
N GLY A 430 -10.18 -7.05 9.97
CA GLY A 430 -11.03 -5.99 10.47
C GLY A 430 -11.60 -6.33 11.83
N GLU A 431 -12.01 -5.30 12.57
CA GLU A 431 -12.37 -5.38 13.98
C GLU A 431 -13.59 -4.48 14.25
N THR A 432 -14.46 -4.90 15.17
CA THR A 432 -15.55 -4.06 15.69
C THR A 432 -15.31 -3.83 17.17
N TYR A 433 -15.14 -2.56 17.54
CA TYR A 433 -14.94 -2.12 18.91
C TYR A 433 -16.25 -1.61 19.49
N VAL A 434 -16.48 -1.94 20.76
CA VAL A 434 -17.48 -1.30 21.61
C VAL A 434 -16.73 -0.49 22.67
N ILE A 435 -16.99 0.80 22.69
CA ILE A 435 -16.35 1.78 23.55
C ILE A 435 -17.41 2.30 24.53
N THR A 436 -17.27 1.94 25.81
CA THR A 436 -18.26 2.25 26.86
C THR A 436 -17.65 3.16 27.91
N ARG A 437 -18.35 4.24 28.29
CA ARG A 437 -17.89 5.11 29.38
C ARG A 437 -17.91 4.37 30.71
N VAL A 438 -16.80 4.46 31.45
CA VAL A 438 -16.65 3.98 32.83
C VAL A 438 -16.15 5.13 33.72
N PRO A 439 -16.25 5.03 35.06
CA PRO A 439 -15.87 6.14 35.96
C PRO A 439 -14.44 6.65 35.76
N GLU A 440 -13.50 5.74 35.51
CA GLU A 440 -12.08 6.02 35.31
C GLU A 440 -11.72 6.41 33.86
N GLY A 441 -12.62 6.22 32.89
CA GLY A 441 -12.38 6.52 31.49
C GLY A 441 -13.24 5.72 30.52
N TRP A 442 -12.63 4.87 29.70
CA TRP A 442 -13.31 4.08 28.68
C TRP A 442 -12.99 2.60 28.79
N ASN A 443 -14.00 1.74 28.77
CA ASN A 443 -13.83 0.32 28.50
C ASN A 443 -13.92 0.09 26.98
N ILE A 444 -12.88 -0.52 26.40
CA ILE A 444 -12.81 -0.83 24.97
C ILE A 444 -12.79 -2.34 24.82
N LYS A 445 -13.75 -2.86 24.06
CA LYS A 445 -13.92 -4.29 23.80
C LYS A 445 -14.00 -4.57 22.31
N VAL A 446 -13.17 -5.47 21.80
CA VAL A 446 -13.33 -6.06 20.46
C VAL A 446 -14.34 -7.19 20.55
N ILE A 447 -15.40 -7.08 19.75
CA ILE A 447 -16.58 -7.95 19.85
C ILE A 447 -16.75 -8.83 18.62
N ASN A 448 -16.05 -8.46 17.54
CA ASN A 448 -16.03 -9.18 16.29
C ASN A 448 -14.72 -8.86 15.59
N HIS A 449 -14.16 -9.83 14.90
CA HIS A 449 -12.98 -9.69 14.09
C HIS A 449 -13.06 -10.64 12.89
N TRP A 450 -12.42 -10.28 11.79
CA TRP A 450 -12.27 -11.14 10.63
C TRP A 450 -10.84 -11.05 10.11
N ILE A 451 -10.39 -12.12 9.47
CA ILE A 451 -9.08 -12.24 8.82
C ILE A 451 -9.28 -12.97 7.49
N THR A 452 -8.65 -12.50 6.41
CA THR A 452 -8.75 -13.11 5.06
C THR A 452 -7.54 -13.93 4.66
#